data_AF-A0A387HL52-F1
#
_entry.id   AF-A0A387HL52-F1
#
_cell.length_a   1.000
_cell.length_b   1.000
_cell.length_c   1.000
_cell.angle_alpha   90.00
_cell.angle_beta   90.00
_cell.angle_gamma   90.00
#
_symmetry.space_group_name_H-M   'P 1'
#
loop_
_entity.id
_entity.type
_entity.pdbx_description
1 polymer ?
#
loop_
_entity_poly.entity_id
_entity_poly.type
_entity_poly.pdbx_seq_one_letter_code
_entity_poly.pdbx_strand_id
1 'polypeptide(L)' 'MCVASLRGATVQDHVALVEIELCGELMIAASAAEGDRLSPDLIDEVLNVGHPGAGPSAERSCKVAGRGSARA' A
#
# COMPACT_ATOMS: atom_id res chain seq x y z
N MET A 1 5.29 15.90 -11.15
CA MET A 1 5.50 14.47 -11.46
C MET A 1 6.64 14.37 -12.46
N CYS A 2 7.74 13.71 -12.10
CA CYS A 2 8.90 13.55 -12.99
C CYS A 2 8.96 12.10 -13.44
N VAL A 3 8.63 11.83 -14.70
CA VAL A 3 8.85 10.53 -15.32
C VAL A 3 10.30 10.51 -15.78
N ALA A 4 11.13 9.70 -15.12
CA ALA A 4 12.54 9.56 -15.48
C ALA A 4 12.66 9.11 -16.95
N SER A 5 13.56 9.77 -17.69
CA SER A 5 13.75 9.57 -19.12
C SER A 5 14.19 8.13 -19.42
N LEU A 6 13.31 7.32 -20.04
CA LEU A 6 13.60 5.99 -20.58
C LEU A 6 14.59 6.10 -21.76
N ARG A 7 15.88 6.26 -21.46
CA ARG A 7 16.94 6.43 -22.48
C ARG A 7 17.82 5.18 -22.64
N GLY A 8 17.25 3.99 -22.39
CA GLY A 8 17.95 2.68 -22.47
C GLY A 8 17.10 1.52 -23.00
N ALA A 9 16.00 1.82 -23.68
CA ALA A 9 14.81 0.97 -23.80
C ALA A 9 14.59 0.41 -25.22
N THR A 10 15.56 -0.31 -25.81
CA THR A 10 15.46 -0.71 -27.24
C THR A 10 15.60 -2.19 -27.55
N VAL A 11 16.08 -3.03 -26.61
CA VAL A 11 16.14 -4.51 -26.80
C VAL A 11 15.65 -5.26 -25.56
N GLN A 12 15.90 -4.75 -24.36
CA GLN A 12 15.27 -5.22 -23.11
C GLN A 12 13.77 -4.88 -23.05
N ASP A 13 13.30 -3.97 -23.92
CA ASP A 13 11.91 -3.53 -23.96
C ASP A 13 10.96 -4.58 -24.49
N HIS A 14 11.35 -5.46 -25.41
CA HIS A 14 10.37 -6.35 -26.04
C HIS A 14 9.93 -7.46 -25.10
N VAL A 15 10.88 -8.03 -24.35
CA VAL A 15 10.57 -9.04 -23.33
C VAL A 15 9.78 -8.41 -22.19
N ALA A 16 10.19 -7.24 -21.70
CA ALA A 16 9.45 -6.51 -20.67
C ALA A 16 8.03 -6.10 -21.13
N LEU A 17 7.86 -5.67 -22.38
CA LEU A 17 6.55 -5.32 -22.94
C LEU A 17 5.66 -6.56 -23.09
N VAL A 18 6.22 -7.69 -23.53
CA VAL A 18 5.49 -8.97 -23.59
C VAL A 18 5.09 -9.44 -22.19
N GLU A 19 5.97 -9.27 -21.20
CA GLU A 19 5.67 -9.57 -19.80
C GLU A 19 4.59 -8.65 -19.22
N ILE A 20 4.62 -7.35 -19.52
CA ILE A 20 3.58 -6.40 -19.09
C ILE A 20 2.23 -6.76 -19.69
N GLU A 21 2.17 -7.07 -21.00
CA GLU A 21 0.93 -7.49 -21.68
C GLU A 21 0.39 -8.79 -21.06
N LEU A 22 1.27 -9.79 -20.85
CA LEU A 22 0.89 -11.05 -20.20
C LEU A 22 0.41 -10.84 -18.76
N CYS A 23 1.08 -9.99 -17.98
CA CYS A 23 0.68 -9.67 -16.61
C CYS A 23 -0.66 -8.94 -16.56
N GLY A 24 -0.93 -8.06 -17.52
CA GLY A 24 -2.21 -7.37 -17.67
C GLY A 24 -3.36 -8.36 -17.88
N GLU A 25 -3.21 -9.27 -18.85
CA GLU A 25 -4.19 -10.32 -19.14
C GLU A 25 -4.44 -11.22 -17.92
N LEU A 26 -3.38 -11.63 -17.21
CA LEU A 26 -3.51 -12.47 -16.01
C LEU A 26 -4.19 -11.74 -14.84
N MET A 27 -3.98 -10.43 -14.68
CA MET A 27 -4.63 -9.64 -13.62
C MET A 27 -6.13 -9.49 -13.88
N ILE A 28 -6.53 -9.30 -15.14
CA ILE A 28 -7.93 -9.27 -15.55
C ILE A 28 -8.56 -10.66 -15.37
N ALA A 29 -7.90 -11.71 -15.85
CA ALA A 29 -8.37 -13.09 -15.68
C ALA A 29 -8.54 -13.46 -14.20
N ALA A 30 -7.59 -13.08 -13.34
CA ALA A 30 -7.66 -13.31 -11.90
C ALA A 30 -8.78 -12.50 -11.23
N SER A 31 -8.99 -11.24 -11.65
CA SER A 31 -10.05 -10.40 -11.09
C SER A 31 -11.45 -10.80 -11.60
N ALA A 32 -11.54 -11.40 -12.78
CA ALA A 32 -12.78 -11.90 -13.37
C ALA A 32 -13.06 -13.37 -13.00
N ALA A 33 -12.06 -14.10 -12.52
CA ALA A 33 -12.23 -15.45 -12.02
C ALA A 33 -13.22 -15.43 -10.85
N GLU A 34 -14.26 -16.25 -10.95
CA GLU A 34 -15.13 -16.57 -9.81
C GLU A 34 -14.35 -17.46 -8.83
N GLY A 35 -13.53 -16.82 -8.01
CA GLY A 35 -12.96 -17.39 -6.79
C GLY A 35 -13.58 -16.71 -5.58
N ASP A 36 -13.81 -17.47 -4.52
CA ASP A 36 -14.15 -16.87 -3.23
C ASP A 36 -13.00 -15.93 -2.81
N ARG A 37 -13.36 -14.72 -2.41
CA ARG A 37 -12.38 -13.80 -1.81
C ARG A 37 -11.75 -14.51 -0.60
N LEU A 38 -10.44 -14.37 -0.44
CA LEU A 38 -9.75 -14.85 0.76
C LEU A 38 -10.46 -14.31 2.01
N SER A 39 -10.56 -15.15 3.04
CA SER A 39 -11.05 -14.69 4.35
C SER A 39 -10.19 -13.52 4.84
N PRO A 40 -10.76 -12.51 5.53
CA PRO A 40 -10.00 -11.43 6.14
C PRO A 40 -8.78 -11.91 6.95
N ASP A 41 -8.93 -13.00 7.71
CA ASP A 41 -7.81 -13.56 8.51
C ASP A 41 -6.64 -14.04 7.64
N LEU A 42 -6.94 -14.69 6.51
CA LEU A 42 -5.92 -15.14 5.55
C LEU A 42 -5.31 -13.96 4.78
N ILE A 43 -6.10 -12.91 4.53
CA ILE A 43 -5.61 -11.67 3.95
C ILE A 43 -4.61 -11.01 4.92
N ASP A 44 -4.95 -10.89 6.19
CA ASP A 44 -4.08 -10.30 7.20
C ASP A 44 -2.80 -11.12 7.42
N GLU A 45 -2.89 -12.46 7.35
CA GLU A 45 -1.71 -13.36 7.38
C GLU A 45 -0.78 -13.11 6.19
N VAL A 46 -1.32 -13.10 4.95
CA VAL A 46 -0.53 -12.87 3.74
C VAL A 46 0.07 -11.46 3.71
N LEU A 47 -0.70 -10.46 4.15
CA LEU A 47 -0.24 -9.07 4.23
C LEU A 47 0.63 -8.80 5.47
N ASN A 48 0.77 -9.79 6.36
CA ASN A 48 1.45 -9.66 7.65
C ASN A 48 0.97 -8.43 8.44
N VAL A 49 -0.33 -8.12 8.35
CA VAL A 49 -0.97 -7.03 9.09
C VAL A 49 -1.32 -7.58 10.45
N GLY A 50 -0.41 -7.42 11.42
CA GLY A 50 -0.71 -7.73 12.81
C GLY A 50 -1.94 -6.93 13.26
N HIS A 51 -2.98 -7.62 13.73
CA HIS A 51 -4.25 -7.04 14.18
C HIS A 51 -4.01 -5.71 14.94
N PRO A 52 -4.47 -4.55 14.46
CA PRO A 52 -4.10 -3.23 14.98
C PRO A 52 -4.60 -2.93 16.41
N GLY A 53 -5.11 -3.93 17.13
CA GLY A 53 -5.64 -3.82 18.50
C GLY A 53 -4.65 -4.14 19.63
N ALA A 54 -3.40 -4.52 19.32
CA ALA A 54 -2.39 -4.81 20.35
C ALA A 54 -1.16 -3.88 20.23
N GLY A 55 -1.40 -2.57 20.11
CA GLY A 55 -0.34 -1.57 20.29
C GLY A 55 0.03 -1.42 21.78
N PRO A 56 1.31 -1.18 22.14
CA PRO A 56 1.67 -0.92 23.52
C PRO A 56 0.99 0.35 24.01
N SER A 57 0.18 0.20 25.06
CA SER A 57 -0.34 1.28 25.89
C SER A 57 0.80 2.22 26.28
N ALA A 58 0.89 3.39 25.64
CA ALA A 58 1.78 4.47 26.04
C ALA A 58 1.00 5.77 26.00
N GLU A 59 0.45 6.10 27.16
CA GLU A 59 -0.07 7.40 27.53
C GLU A 59 0.88 8.51 27.06
N ARG A 60 0.39 9.43 26.24
CA ARG A 60 0.99 10.76 26.13
C ARG A 60 -0.09 11.80 26.35
N SER A 61 -0.46 11.94 27.62
CA SER A 61 -1.07 13.16 28.14
C SER A 61 -0.07 14.30 28.04
N CYS A 62 -0.07 15.00 26.90
CA CYS A 62 0.40 16.37 26.84
C CYS A 62 -0.76 17.25 27.33
N LYS A 63 -0.85 17.49 28.65
CA LYS A 63 -1.73 18.55 29.17
C LYS A 63 -1.21 19.88 28.63
N VAL A 64 -1.95 20.51 27.72
CA VAL A 64 -1.75 21.94 27.41
C VAL A 64 -2.15 22.74 28.65
N ALA A 65 -1.19 22.92 29.55
CA ALA A 65 -1.25 23.90 30.62
C ALA A 65 -0.65 25.21 30.07
N GLY A 66 -1.42 25.90 29.23
CA GLY A 66 -1.11 27.23 28.72
C GLY A 66 -1.95 28.25 29.47
N ARG A 67 -1.44 28.71 30.62
CA ARG A 67 -2.02 29.77 31.46
C ARG A 67 -2.28 31.03 30.64
N GLY A 68 -3.42 31.67 30.89
CA GLY A 68 -3.79 32.92 30.25
C GLY A 68 -2.80 34.06 30.52
N SER A 69 -2.85 35.06 29.65
CA SER A 69 -2.61 36.44 30.05
C SER A 69 -3.39 37.33 29.09
N ALA A 70 -4.49 37.87 29.57
CA ALA A 70 -5.02 39.13 29.04
C ALA A 70 -3.89 40.16 29.03
N ARG A 71 -3.81 40.97 27.97
CA ARG A 71 -3.11 42.25 28.01
C ARG A 71 -4.01 43.30 27.36
N ALA A 72 -4.03 44.43 28.06
CA ALA A 72 -4.90 45.59 27.97
C ALA A 72 -5.08 46.17 26.57
#